data_AF-K1UH81-F1
#
_entry.id   AF-K1UH81-F1
#
_cell.length_a   1.000
_cell.length_b   1.000
_cell.length_c   1.000
_cell.angle_alpha   90.00
_cell.angle_beta   90.00
_cell.angle_gamma   90.00
#
_symmetry.space_group_name_H-M   'P 1'
#
loop_
_entity.id
_entity.type
_entity.pdbx_description
1 polymer ?
#
loop_
_entity_poly.entity_id
_entity_poly.type
_entity_poly.pdbx_seq_one_letter_code
_entity_poly.pdbx_strand_id
1 'polypeptide(L)'
;MRYTPPSGWYYNYPKHKKPAASLERKLNYKGEERLLAKEWYEQQLANYPDVLTVAQVCEVTGYQRHTILKWCSKGLLKAILQTPKYMIPKVWLLEFVTSDFSNEISRKCGKHYA
;
A
#
# COMPACT_ATOMS: atom_id res chain seq x y z
N MET A 1 -20.88 28.06 -24.03
CA MET A 1 -20.50 28.75 -22.78
C MET A 1 -19.97 27.70 -21.80
N ARG A 2 -18.75 27.85 -21.27
CA ARG A 2 -18.22 26.97 -20.21
C ARG A 2 -18.51 27.63 -18.87
N TYR A 3 -19.19 26.92 -17.98
CA TYR A 3 -19.46 27.40 -16.63
C TYR A 3 -18.15 27.42 -15.83
N THR A 4 -17.84 28.57 -15.24
CA THR A 4 -16.75 28.73 -14.28
C THR A 4 -17.35 29.13 -12.94
N PRO A 5 -17.26 28.29 -11.90
CA PRO A 5 -17.82 28.62 -10.60
C PRO A 5 -17.10 29.83 -9.97
N PRO A 6 -17.80 30.59 -9.09
CA PRO A 6 -17.21 31.71 -8.37
C PRO A 6 -15.97 31.30 -7.56
N SER A 7 -15.03 32.23 -7.40
CA SER A 7 -13.84 32.01 -6.56
C SER A 7 -14.26 31.60 -5.15
N GLY A 8 -13.66 30.52 -4.62
CA GLY A 8 -13.97 30.00 -3.29
C GLY A 8 -15.24 29.14 -3.17
N TRP A 9 -15.99 28.90 -4.25
CA TRP A 9 -17.23 28.10 -4.23
C TRP A 9 -17.05 26.71 -3.59
N TYR A 10 -15.95 26.03 -3.91
CA TYR A 10 -15.65 24.70 -3.37
C TYR A 10 -15.05 24.75 -1.95
N TYR A 11 -14.32 25.82 -1.62
CA TYR A 11 -13.64 25.95 -0.32
C TYR A 11 -14.61 26.34 0.79
N ASN A 12 -15.55 27.24 0.50
CA ASN A 12 -16.55 27.75 1.44
C ASN A 12 -17.85 26.93 1.48
N TYR A 13 -17.87 25.75 0.85
CA TYR A 13 -19.08 24.95 0.79
C TYR A 13 -19.48 24.47 2.19
N PRO A 14 -20.73 24.66 2.66
CA PRO A 14 -21.13 24.34 4.04
C PRO A 14 -20.93 22.87 4.43
N LYS A 15 -20.94 21.96 3.45
CA LYS A 15 -20.67 20.52 3.64
C LYS A 15 -19.24 20.12 3.26
N HIS A 16 -18.34 21.08 3.09
CA HIS A 16 -16.93 20.80 2.82
C HIS A 16 -16.32 20.10 4.03
N LYS A 17 -16.11 18.79 3.91
CA LYS A 17 -15.39 18.02 4.91
C LYS A 17 -13.92 18.40 4.80
N LYS A 18 -13.34 18.91 5.89
CA LYS A 18 -11.88 19.01 5.99
C LYS A 18 -11.32 17.62 5.65
N PRO A 19 -10.24 17.52 4.86
CA PRO A 19 -9.61 16.23 4.64
C PRO A 19 -9.31 15.62 6.01
N ALA A 20 -9.61 14.33 6.17
CA ALA A 20 -9.16 13.58 7.34
C ALA A 20 -7.67 13.88 7.50
N ALA A 21 -7.25 14.16 8.75
CA ALA A 21 -5.92 14.66 9.11
C ALA A 21 -4.83 14.14 8.18
N SER A 22 -3.88 15.01 7.80
CA SER A 22 -2.73 14.66 6.95
C SER A 22 -2.03 13.42 7.50
N LEU A 23 -2.44 12.24 7.07
CA LEU A 23 -1.81 10.98 7.43
C LEU A 23 -0.35 11.13 7.01
N GLU A 24 0.55 10.90 7.95
CA GLU A 24 1.98 11.00 7.69
C GLU A 24 2.32 10.20 6.45
N ARG A 25 2.89 10.90 5.47
CA ARG A 25 2.98 10.40 4.09
C ARG A 25 4.12 9.42 3.88
N LYS A 26 5.02 9.27 4.85
CA LYS A 26 6.22 8.43 4.76
C LYS A 26 6.54 7.86 6.13
N LEU A 27 6.89 6.60 6.16
CA LEU A 27 7.51 5.99 7.33
C LEU A 27 8.99 6.09 7.08
N ASN A 28 9.64 7.04 7.72
CA ASN A 28 11.09 7.20 7.59
C ASN A 28 11.83 6.10 8.37
N TYR A 29 11.42 4.83 8.23
CA TYR A 29 12.01 3.70 8.95
C TYR A 29 13.49 3.59 8.62
N LYS A 30 14.33 3.70 9.66
CA LYS A 30 15.79 3.57 9.56
C LYS A 30 16.24 2.22 10.11
N GLY A 31 17.15 1.55 9.40
CA GLY A 31 17.92 0.40 9.87
C GLY A 31 17.13 -0.64 10.67
N GLU A 32 17.19 -0.54 11.99
CA GLU A 32 16.57 -1.43 12.97
C GLU A 32 15.03 -1.51 12.83
N GLU A 33 14.35 -0.41 12.52
CA GLU A 33 12.90 -0.41 12.34
C GLU A 33 12.48 -1.23 11.10
N ARG A 34 13.34 -1.29 10.08
CA ARG A 34 13.10 -2.13 8.89
C ARG A 34 13.26 -3.61 9.21
N LEU A 35 14.17 -3.96 10.12
CA LEU A 35 14.37 -5.33 10.57
C LEU A 35 13.16 -5.79 11.39
N LEU A 36 12.70 -4.97 12.35
CA LEU A 36 11.50 -5.25 13.14
C LEU A 36 10.25 -5.40 12.27
N ALA A 37 10.07 -4.51 11.28
CA ALA A 37 8.98 -4.64 10.32
C ALA A 37 9.09 -5.95 9.54
N LYS A 38 10.29 -6.29 9.04
CA LYS A 38 10.52 -7.54 8.31
C LYS A 38 10.16 -8.76 9.14
N GLU A 39 10.63 -8.83 10.38
CA GLU A 39 10.33 -9.93 11.32
C GLU A 39 8.83 -10.04 11.60
N TRP A 40 8.15 -8.89 11.78
CA TRP A 40 6.70 -8.86 11.96
C TRP A 40 5.96 -9.45 10.75
N TYR A 41 6.34 -9.06 9.53
CA TYR A 41 5.75 -9.63 8.30
C TYR A 41 6.11 -11.10 8.10
N GLU A 42 7.32 -11.54 8.47
CA GLU A 42 7.70 -12.95 8.45
C GLU A 42 6.80 -13.78 9.38
N GLN A 43 6.53 -13.29 10.59
CA GLN A 43 5.59 -13.94 11.53
C GLN A 43 4.16 -13.98 10.98
N GLN A 44 3.67 -12.89 10.39
CA GLN A 44 2.34 -12.88 9.78
C GLN A 44 2.25 -13.86 8.60
N LEU A 45 3.32 -13.98 7.81
CA LEU A 45 3.37 -14.86 6.63
C LEU A 45 3.69 -16.32 6.97
N ALA A 46 4.07 -16.64 8.21
CA ALA A 46 4.41 -18.00 8.64
C ALA A 46 3.25 -18.99 8.42
N ASN A 47 2.00 -18.53 8.60
CA ASN A 47 0.80 -19.37 8.45
C ASN A 47 0.24 -19.42 7.02
N TYR A 48 0.84 -18.70 6.07
CA TYR A 48 0.37 -18.63 4.68
C TYR A 48 1.14 -19.60 3.76
N PRO A 49 0.63 -19.95 2.57
CA PRO A 49 1.39 -20.70 1.57
C PRO A 49 2.52 -19.86 0.96
N ASP A 50 3.62 -20.48 0.54
CA ASP A 50 4.82 -19.80 0.01
C ASP A 50 4.57 -18.88 -1.18
N VAL A 51 3.49 -19.14 -1.91
CA VAL A 51 2.99 -18.28 -2.97
C VAL A 51 1.62 -17.76 -2.60
N LEU A 52 1.52 -16.42 -2.52
CA LEU A 52 0.32 -15.70 -2.10
C LEU A 52 -0.50 -15.25 -3.31
N THR A 53 -1.81 -15.23 -3.14
CA THR A 53 -2.72 -14.56 -4.06
C THR A 53 -2.83 -13.07 -3.74
N VAL A 54 -3.28 -12.27 -4.72
CA VAL A 54 -3.50 -10.83 -4.53
C VAL A 54 -4.48 -10.52 -3.37
N ALA A 55 -5.44 -11.40 -3.10
CA ALA A 55 -6.36 -11.25 -1.98
C ALA A 55 -5.65 -11.38 -0.63
N GLN A 56 -4.79 -12.39 -0.47
CA GLN A 56 -4.00 -12.57 0.75
C GLN A 56 -3.01 -11.41 0.95
N VAL A 57 -2.38 -10.92 -0.12
CA VAL A 57 -1.51 -9.74 -0.04
C VAL A 57 -2.28 -8.50 0.39
N CYS A 58 -3.53 -8.34 -0.06
CA CYS A 58 -4.42 -7.25 0.36
C CYS A 58 -4.74 -7.34 1.87
N GLU A 59 -4.92 -8.54 2.41
CA GLU A 59 -5.17 -8.76 3.84
C GLU A 59 -3.93 -8.46 4.69
N VAL A 60 -2.76 -8.98 4.28
CA VAL A 60 -1.49 -8.81 5.02
C VAL A 60 -1.01 -7.35 5.00
N THR A 61 -1.06 -6.70 3.83
CA THR A 61 -0.51 -5.34 3.67
C THR A 61 -1.54 -4.24 3.93
N GLY A 62 -2.83 -4.59 3.97
CA GLY A 62 -3.95 -3.64 4.07
C GLY A 62 -4.22 -2.81 2.81
N TYR A 63 -3.40 -2.94 1.75
CA TYR A 63 -3.59 -2.20 0.51
C TYR A 63 -4.65 -2.86 -0.38
N GLN A 64 -5.52 -2.03 -0.94
CA GLN A 64 -6.59 -2.50 -1.82
C GLN A 64 -6.05 -3.23 -3.07
N ARG A 65 -6.75 -4.27 -3.50
CA ARG A 65 -6.43 -5.11 -4.68
C ARG A 65 -5.96 -4.33 -5.91
N HIS A 66 -6.62 -3.23 -6.26
CA HIS A 66 -6.27 -2.42 -7.43
C HIS A 66 -4.85 -1.83 -7.32
N THR A 67 -4.43 -1.43 -6.12
CA THR A 67 -3.08 -0.92 -5.86
C THR A 67 -2.03 -2.02 -6.04
N ILE A 68 -2.28 -3.20 -5.49
CA ILE A 68 -1.38 -4.36 -5.64
C ILE A 68 -1.23 -4.74 -7.12
N LEU A 69 -2.34 -4.85 -7.85
CA LEU A 69 -2.32 -5.15 -9.28
C LEU A 69 -1.52 -4.10 -10.06
N LYS A 70 -1.69 -2.82 -9.74
CA LYS A 70 -0.91 -1.74 -10.35
C LYS A 70 0.58 -1.87 -10.07
N TRP A 71 0.98 -2.31 -8.87
CA TRP A 71 2.38 -2.57 -8.56
C TRP A 71 2.94 -3.76 -9.34
N CYS A 72 2.17 -4.84 -9.48
CA CYS A 72 2.54 -5.99 -10.30
C CYS A 72 2.68 -5.60 -11.78
N SER A 73 1.72 -4.88 -12.36
CA SER A 73 1.76 -4.45 -13.76
C SER A 73 2.89 -3.47 -14.06
N LYS A 74 3.32 -2.68 -13.07
CA LYS A 74 4.44 -1.74 -13.19
C LYS A 74 5.81 -2.38 -12.90
N GLY A 75 5.85 -3.65 -12.47
CA GLY A 75 7.09 -4.32 -12.06
C GLY A 75 7.68 -3.82 -10.73
N LEU A 76 6.91 -3.06 -9.94
CA LEU A 76 7.32 -2.59 -8.61
C LEU A 76 7.29 -3.72 -7.59
N LEU A 77 6.27 -4.58 -7.71
CA LEU A 77 6.16 -5.81 -6.96
C LEU A 77 6.35 -6.98 -7.92
N LYS A 78 7.42 -7.75 -7.71
CA LYS A 78 7.66 -8.96 -8.50
C LYS A 78 6.48 -9.93 -8.29
N ALA A 79 5.96 -10.47 -9.38
CA ALA A 79 4.87 -11.43 -9.37
C ALA A 79 4.99 -12.38 -10.56
N ILE A 80 4.56 -13.61 -10.38
CA ILE A 80 4.43 -14.61 -11.43
C ILE A 80 3.02 -14.45 -12.01
N LEU A 81 2.94 -14.16 -13.31
CA LEU A 81 1.67 -14.14 -14.02
C LEU A 81 1.34 -15.56 -14.47
N GLN A 82 0.42 -16.21 -13.75
CA GLN A 82 -0.18 -17.47 -14.16
C GLN A 82 -1.61 -17.17 -14.59
N THR A 83 -1.79 -16.85 -15.87
CA THR A 83 -3.04 -16.33 -16.44
C THR A 83 -4.28 -17.09 -15.95
N PRO A 84 -5.32 -16.39 -15.44
CA PRO A 84 -5.50 -14.94 -15.33
C PRO A 84 -5.06 -14.34 -13.98
N LYS A 85 -4.23 -15.04 -13.18
CA LYS A 85 -3.94 -14.69 -11.78
C LYS A 85 -2.49 -14.25 -11.60
N TYR A 86 -2.29 -13.22 -10.78
CA TYR A 86 -0.98 -12.88 -10.24
C TYR A 86 -0.72 -13.67 -8.97
N MET A 87 0.45 -14.29 -8.92
CA MET A 87 0.95 -15.09 -7.80
C MET A 87 2.22 -14.43 -7.28
N ILE A 88 2.26 -14.14 -5.97
CA ILE A 88 3.30 -13.34 -5.34
C ILE A 88 4.00 -14.22 -4.30
N PRO A 89 5.24 -14.68 -4.56
CA PRO A 89 6.05 -15.38 -3.56
C PRO A 89 6.25 -14.51 -2.30
N LYS A 90 6.22 -15.13 -1.12
CA LYS A 90 6.45 -14.43 0.17
C LYS A 90 7.76 -13.66 0.19
N VAL A 91 8.82 -14.26 -0.37
CA VAL A 91 10.17 -13.66 -0.41
C VAL A 91 10.14 -12.31 -1.13
N TRP A 92 9.43 -12.22 -2.26
CA TRP A 92 9.31 -10.98 -3.03
C TRP A 92 8.43 -9.94 -2.34
N LEU A 93 7.43 -10.39 -1.58
CA LEU A 93 6.64 -9.49 -0.74
C LEU A 93 7.48 -8.90 0.40
N LEU A 94 8.33 -9.71 1.04
CA LEU A 94 9.25 -9.24 2.10
C LEU A 94 10.29 -8.27 1.56
N GLU A 95 10.90 -8.56 0.40
CA GLU A 95 11.78 -7.61 -0.31
C GLU A 95 11.07 -6.28 -0.60
N PHE A 96 9.81 -6.35 -1.02
CA PHE A 96 9.01 -5.16 -1.32
C PHE A 96 8.73 -4.32 -0.08
N VAL A 97 8.31 -4.97 1.02
CA VAL A 97 7.99 -4.28 2.29
C VAL A 97 9.24 -3.65 2.92
N THR A 98 10.42 -4.24 2.74
CA THR A 98 11.69 -3.69 3.24
C THR A 98 12.34 -2.66 2.31
N SER A 99 11.81 -2.49 1.09
CA SER A 99 12.31 -1.54 0.09
C SER A 99 12.03 -0.09 0.47
N ASP A 100 12.86 0.84 -0.01
CA ASP A 100 12.60 2.28 0.12
C ASP A 100 11.26 2.69 -0.51
N PHE A 101 10.82 1.98 -1.55
CA PHE A 101 9.52 2.27 -2.18
C PHE A 101 8.34 2.10 -1.22
N SER A 102 8.34 1.09 -0.35
CA SER A 102 7.26 0.89 0.64
C SER A 102 7.22 2.02 1.67
N ASN A 103 8.40 2.48 2.10
CA ASN A 103 8.57 3.59 3.04
C ASN A 103 8.07 4.93 2.47
N GLU A 104 8.19 5.10 1.15
CA GLU A 104 7.73 6.30 0.46
C GLU A 104 6.23 6.29 0.10
N ILE A 105 5.58 5.12 0.12
CA ILE A 105 4.15 5.02 -0.18
C ILE A 105 3.35 5.75 0.90
N SER A 106 2.58 6.75 0.48
CA SER A 106 1.68 7.48 1.37
C SER A 106 0.58 6.57 1.92
N ARG A 107 0.64 6.34 3.23
CA ARG A 107 -0.27 5.48 3.96
C ARG A 107 -1.57 6.24 4.26
N LYS A 108 -2.69 5.71 3.76
CA LYS A 108 -4.03 6.34 3.88
C LYS A 108 -4.89 5.78 5.02
N CYS A 109 -4.40 4.81 5.78
CA CYS A 109 -5.16 4.09 6.81
C CYS A 109 -4.22 3.53 7.90
N GLY A 110 -4.73 3.45 9.14
CA GLY A 110 -4.05 2.89 10.32
C GLY A 110 -3.55 1.45 10.15
N LYS A 111 -4.18 0.66 9.28
CA LYS A 111 -3.73 -0.71 8.95
C LYS A 111 -2.40 -0.74 8.21
N HIS A 112 -2.01 0.40 7.65
CA HIS A 112 -0.67 0.58 7.16
C HIS A 112 0.20 1.22 8.26
N TYR A 113 0.29 0.69 9.47
CA TYR A 113 1.35 1.10 10.43
C TYR A 113 2.02 -0.10 11.10
N ALA A 114 1.69 -1.32 10.64
CA ALA A 114 2.49 -2.50 10.91
C ALA A 114 3.96 -2.24 10.63
#